data_AF-A0A1H9TNR7-F1
#
_entry.id   AF-A0A1H9TNR7-F1
#
_cell.length_a   1.000
_cell.length_b   1.000
_cell.length_c   1.000
_cell.angle_alpha   90.00
_cell.angle_beta   90.00
_cell.angle_gamma   90.00
#
_symmetry.space_group_name_H-M   'P 1'
#
loop_
_entity.id
_entity.type
_entity.pdbx_description
1 polymer ?
#
loop_
_entity_poly.entity_id
_entity_poly.type
_entity_poly.pdbx_seq_one_letter_code
_entity_poly.pdbx_strand_id
1 'polypeptide(L)'
;MKLLLRRGFKRSVVHDRFTCTNAVMFRRVWRGTNETVLALSETEALAYRVRETDADPADPFVVDPDLTLWQCGGEFLDVAAQLLELPAAPGHSAFEGK
;
A
#
# COMPACT_ATOMS: atom_id res chain seq x y z
N MET A 1 -11.63 -11.15 1.27
CA MET A 1 -10.20 -11.51 1.49
C MET A 1 -9.79 -11.32 2.96
N LYS A 2 -9.07 -12.30 3.55
CA LYS A 2 -8.49 -12.19 4.92
C LYS A 2 -6.97 -12.04 4.93
N LEU A 3 -6.28 -12.14 3.79
CA LEU A 3 -4.80 -12.15 3.71
C LEU A 3 -4.19 -10.87 4.31
N LEU A 4 -4.51 -9.71 3.74
CA LEU A 4 -3.98 -8.42 4.21
C LEU A 4 -4.40 -8.12 5.66
N LEU A 5 -5.65 -8.43 6.03
CA LEU A 5 -6.13 -8.26 7.41
C LEU A 5 -5.31 -9.08 8.41
N ARG A 6 -4.97 -10.34 8.07
CA ARG A 6 -4.10 -11.19 8.90
C ARG A 6 -2.66 -10.67 8.98
N ARG A 7 -2.24 -9.84 8.04
CA ARG A 7 -0.91 -9.19 7.99
C ARG A 7 -0.91 -7.80 8.63
N GLY A 8 -1.98 -7.42 9.32
CA GLY A 8 -2.09 -6.17 10.08
C GLY A 8 -2.56 -4.97 9.25
N PHE A 9 -3.00 -5.16 8.02
CA PHE A 9 -3.62 -4.09 7.24
C PHE A 9 -5.00 -3.75 7.79
N LYS A 10 -5.27 -2.45 7.90
CA LYS A 10 -6.60 -1.91 8.16
C LYS A 10 -7.32 -1.71 6.84
N ARG A 11 -8.58 -2.11 6.78
CA ARG A 11 -9.45 -1.92 5.62
C ARG A 11 -10.30 -0.66 5.79
N SER A 12 -10.36 0.16 4.75
CA SER A 12 -11.28 1.30 4.62
C SER A 12 -11.80 1.40 3.19
N VAL A 13 -12.85 2.17 2.99
CA VAL A 13 -13.32 2.56 1.65
C VAL A 13 -12.89 4.00 1.42
N VAL A 14 -12.30 4.27 0.26
CA VAL A 14 -11.85 5.59 -0.17
C VAL A 14 -12.47 5.93 -1.51
N HIS A 15 -12.75 7.20 -1.74
CA HIS A 15 -13.40 7.68 -2.95
C HIS A 15 -12.38 8.39 -3.83
N ASP A 16 -12.20 7.90 -5.06
CA ASP A 16 -11.40 8.56 -6.07
C ASP A 16 -12.22 9.68 -6.71
N ARG A 17 -11.77 10.92 -6.51
CA ARG A 17 -12.45 12.10 -7.06
C ARG A 17 -12.26 12.27 -8.56
N PHE A 18 -11.22 11.67 -9.15
CA PHE A 18 -10.92 11.79 -10.57
C PHE A 18 -11.74 10.81 -11.40
N THR A 19 -11.84 9.56 -10.96
CA THR A 19 -12.65 8.53 -11.64
C THR A 19 -14.08 8.43 -11.11
N CYS A 20 -14.42 9.13 -10.02
CA CYS A 20 -15.70 9.06 -9.33
C CYS A 20 -16.07 7.65 -8.85
N THR A 21 -15.06 6.84 -8.49
CA THR A 21 -15.24 5.45 -8.05
C THR A 21 -14.83 5.24 -6.60
N ASN A 22 -15.38 4.21 -5.96
CA ASN A 22 -14.96 3.80 -4.62
C ASN A 22 -13.94 2.67 -4.74
N ALA A 23 -12.81 2.81 -4.06
CA ALA A 23 -11.82 1.75 -3.91
C ALA A 23 -11.82 1.19 -2.49
N VAL A 24 -11.55 -0.11 -2.38
CA VAL A 24 -11.29 -0.73 -1.07
C VAL A 24 -9.80 -0.62 -0.78
N MET A 25 -9.45 0.22 0.18
CA MET A 25 -8.07 0.42 0.62
C MET A 25 -7.72 -0.54 1.76
N PHE A 26 -6.57 -1.17 1.65
CA PHE A 26 -5.88 -1.85 2.73
C PHE A 26 -4.58 -1.09 3.02
N ARG A 27 -4.43 -0.60 4.24
CA ARG A 27 -3.27 0.20 4.65
C ARG A 27 -2.64 -0.36 5.92
N ARG A 28 -1.31 -0.40 5.98
CA ARG A 28 -0.57 -0.50 7.24
C ARG A 28 0.65 0.41 7.22
N VAL A 29 1.03 0.87 8.39
CA VAL A 29 2.38 1.42 8.61
C VAL A 29 3.21 0.31 9.23
N TRP A 30 4.33 -0.01 8.60
CA TRP A 30 5.27 -1.01 9.09
C TRP A 30 6.68 -0.48 8.92
N ARG A 31 7.42 -0.37 10.03
CA ARG A 31 8.82 0.11 10.03
C ARG A 31 8.97 1.43 9.23
N GLY A 32 8.25 2.47 9.66
CA GLY A 32 8.30 3.80 9.03
C GLY A 32 7.88 3.85 7.55
N THR A 33 7.35 2.76 7.01
CA THR A 33 6.91 2.63 5.62
C THR A 33 5.40 2.49 5.62
N ASN A 34 4.73 3.33 4.83
CA ASN A 34 3.33 3.19 4.57
C ASN A 34 3.15 2.24 3.38
N GLU A 35 2.47 1.13 3.63
CA GLU A 35 2.15 0.14 2.62
C GLU A 35 0.65 0.18 2.34
N THR A 36 0.31 0.40 1.08
CA THR A 36 -1.07 0.56 0.65
C THR A 36 -1.38 -0.40 -0.50
N VAL A 37 -2.57 -1.01 -0.45
CA VAL A 37 -3.19 -1.73 -1.56
C VAL A 37 -4.57 -1.10 -1.80
N LEU A 38 -4.82 -0.63 -3.01
CA LEU A 38 -6.10 -0.11 -3.48
C LEU A 38 -6.71 -1.15 -4.41
N ALA A 39 -7.83 -1.74 -4.03
CA ALA A 39 -8.65 -2.52 -4.96
C ALA A 39 -9.60 -1.56 -5.67
N LEU A 40 -9.33 -1.29 -6.94
CA LEU A 40 -10.07 -0.35 -7.78
C LEU A 40 -11.30 -1.01 -8.42
N SER A 41 -11.19 -2.30 -8.73
CA SER A 41 -12.29 -3.13 -9.24
C SER A 41 -12.16 -4.57 -8.73
N GLU A 42 -12.96 -5.49 -9.28
CA GLU A 42 -12.84 -6.92 -8.97
C GLU A 42 -11.53 -7.55 -9.46
N THR A 43 -10.96 -6.99 -10.53
CA THR A 43 -9.77 -7.50 -11.22
C THR A 43 -8.57 -6.55 -11.14
N GLU A 44 -8.78 -5.30 -10.75
CA GLU A 44 -7.74 -4.28 -10.77
C GLU A 44 -7.40 -3.79 -9.37
N ALA A 45 -6.13 -3.83 -9.06
CA ALA A 45 -5.56 -3.30 -7.85
C ALA A 45 -4.23 -2.59 -8.12
N LEU A 46 -3.93 -1.63 -7.27
CA LEU A 46 -2.64 -0.96 -7.19
C LEU A 46 -2.07 -1.17 -5.80
N ALA A 47 -0.77 -1.42 -5.68
CA ALA A 47 -0.07 -1.31 -4.42
C ALA A 47 1.18 -0.45 -4.54
N TYR A 48 1.52 0.19 -3.43
CA TYR A 48 2.70 1.02 -3.36
C TYR A 48 3.27 1.06 -1.94
N ARG A 49 4.55 1.45 -1.87
CA ARG A 49 5.27 1.74 -0.65
C ARG A 49 5.88 3.12 -0.73
N VAL A 50 5.65 3.91 0.32
CA VAL A 50 6.26 5.22 0.53
C VAL A 50 6.73 5.32 1.97
N ARG A 51 7.64 6.24 2.29
CA ARG A 51 7.91 6.55 3.69
C ARG A 51 6.64 7.09 4.34
N GLU A 52 6.49 6.86 5.63
CA GLU A 52 5.32 7.31 6.38
C GLU A 52 5.12 8.83 6.29
N THR A 53 6.21 9.59 6.30
CA THR A 53 6.22 11.06 6.17
C THR A 53 5.79 11.57 4.80
N ASP A 54 5.95 10.73 3.78
CA ASP A 54 5.76 11.09 2.37
C ASP A 54 4.37 10.68 1.88
N ALA A 55 3.60 9.98 2.72
CA ALA A 55 2.25 9.56 2.39
C ALA A 55 1.25 10.69 2.63
N ASP A 56 0.47 11.03 1.60
CA ASP A 56 -0.71 11.87 1.76
C ASP A 56 -1.92 11.01 2.21
N PRO A 57 -2.42 11.16 3.45
CA PRO A 57 -3.61 10.45 3.89
C PRO A 57 -4.91 11.01 3.30
N ALA A 58 -4.90 12.22 2.73
CA ALA A 58 -6.08 12.86 2.15
C ALA A 58 -6.37 12.39 0.72
N ASP A 59 -5.33 11.99 -0.02
CA ASP A 59 -5.44 11.44 -1.37
C ASP A 59 -4.52 10.22 -1.55
N PRO A 60 -5.02 9.00 -1.27
CA PRO A 60 -4.23 7.78 -1.42
C PRO A 60 -4.04 7.35 -2.88
N PHE A 61 -4.71 7.99 -3.85
CA PHE A 61 -4.61 7.63 -5.27
C PHE A 61 -3.45 8.34 -5.97
N VAL A 62 -3.05 9.51 -5.47
CA VAL A 62 -1.93 10.28 -5.98
C VAL A 62 -0.69 9.96 -5.15
N VAL A 63 0.26 9.27 -5.77
CA VAL A 63 1.57 8.99 -5.16
C VAL A 63 2.63 9.64 -6.03
N ASP A 64 3.44 10.51 -5.42
CA ASP A 64 4.57 11.13 -6.11
C ASP A 64 5.59 10.03 -6.49
N PRO A 65 5.91 9.85 -7.79
CA PRO A 65 6.85 8.84 -8.24
C PRO A 65 8.26 9.04 -7.66
N ASP A 66 8.66 10.28 -7.35
CA ASP A 66 9.98 10.57 -6.77
C ASP A 66 10.06 10.19 -5.28
N LEU A 67 8.90 10.10 -4.60
CA LEU A 67 8.78 9.66 -3.21
C LEU A 67 8.49 8.16 -3.07
N THR A 68 8.19 7.51 -4.19
CA THR A 68 7.80 6.11 -4.24
C THR A 68 9.03 5.21 -4.07
N LEU A 69 8.95 4.30 -3.09
CA LEU A 69 9.97 3.27 -2.90
C LEU A 69 9.70 2.05 -3.78
N TRP A 70 8.43 1.77 -4.05
CA TRP A 70 7.96 0.69 -4.91
C TRP A 70 6.49 0.87 -5.29
N GLN A 71 6.11 0.44 -6.49
CA GLN A 71 4.73 0.40 -6.98
C GLN A 71 4.51 -0.78 -7.92
N CYS A 72 3.32 -1.37 -7.91
CA CYS A 72 2.85 -2.35 -8.89
C CYS A 72 1.34 -2.27 -9.06
N GLY A 73 0.85 -2.56 -10.27
CA GLY A 73 -0.57 -2.69 -10.58
C GLY A 73 -0.88 -4.03 -11.25
N GLY A 74 -2.11 -4.51 -11.10
CA GLY A 74 -2.57 -5.79 -11.65
C GLY A 74 -3.68 -6.41 -10.82
N GLU A 75 -3.81 -7.73 -10.89
CA GLU A 75 -4.80 -8.48 -10.11
C GLU A 75 -4.54 -8.38 -8.59
N PHE A 76 -5.62 -8.29 -7.81
CA PHE A 76 -5.52 -8.02 -6.37
C PHE A 76 -4.62 -9.00 -5.61
N LEU A 77 -4.75 -10.31 -5.89
CA LEU A 77 -3.99 -11.32 -5.17
C LEU A 77 -2.50 -11.26 -5.52
N ASP A 78 -2.17 -11.02 -6.78
CA ASP A 78 -0.80 -10.93 -7.25
C ASP A 78 -0.11 -9.69 -6.68
N VAL A 79 -0.79 -8.55 -6.74
CA VAL A 79 -0.30 -7.27 -6.19
C VAL A 79 -0.11 -7.38 -4.66
N ALA A 80 -1.08 -7.97 -3.95
CA ALA A 80 -0.98 -8.18 -2.51
C ALA A 80 0.15 -9.16 -2.12
N ALA A 81 0.36 -10.22 -2.92
CA ALA A 81 1.45 -11.17 -2.69
C ALA A 81 2.81 -10.51 -2.91
N GLN A 82 2.99 -9.82 -4.04
CA GLN A 82 4.23 -9.10 -4.36
C GLN A 82 4.58 -8.10 -3.26
N LEU A 83 3.62 -7.27 -2.83
CA LEU A 83 3.84 -6.30 -1.75
C LEU A 83 4.36 -6.97 -0.46
N LEU A 84 3.89 -8.17 -0.13
CA LEU A 84 4.27 -8.89 1.08
C LEU A 84 5.65 -9.56 0.98
N GLU A 85 6.13 -9.83 -0.22
CA GLU A 85 7.43 -10.47 -0.48
C GLU A 85 8.58 -9.45 -0.58
N LEU A 86 8.28 -8.17 -0.79
CA LEU A 86 9.29 -7.13 -0.89
C LEU A 86 10.08 -6.98 0.43
N PRO A 87 11.41 -6.78 0.34
CA PRO A 87 12.26 -6.54 1.50
C PRO A 87 11.86 -5.26 2.24
N ALA A 88 12.33 -5.09 3.48
CA ALA A 88 12.13 -3.82 4.19
C ALA A 88 12.73 -2.64 3.40
N ALA A 89 12.13 -1.46 3.54
CA ALA A 89 12.63 -0.25 2.90
C ALA A 89 14.09 0.05 3.32
N PRO A 90 14.94 0.59 2.42
CA PRO A 90 16.29 1.03 2.76
C PRO A 90 16.29 1.95 3.98
N GLY A 91 17.24 1.76 4.91
CA GLY A 91 17.31 2.51 6.17
C GLY A 91 16.52 1.90 7.33
N HIS A 92 15.74 0.83 7.11
CA HIS A 92 15.10 0.05 8.18
C HIS A 92 15.77 -1.31 8.33
N SER A 93 16.76 -1.38 9.23
CA SER A 93 17.44 -2.64 9.56
C SER A 93 16.50 -3.60 10.28
N ALA A 94 16.59 -4.90 9.98
CA ALA A 94 15.76 -5.93 10.62
C ALA A 94 16.14 -6.26 12.07
N PHE A 95 17.25 -5.68 12.54
CA PHE A 95 17.78 -5.80 13.89
C PHE A 95 18.38 -4.46 14.29
N GLU A 96 17.75 -3.75 15.23
CA GLU A 96 18.53 -3.04 16.24
C GLU A 96 18.76 -4.07 17.36
N GLY A 97 19.92 -4.72 17.31
CA GLY A 97 20.37 -5.56 18.39
C GLY A 97 20.65 -4.69 19.62
N LYS A 98 19.98 -5.02 20.72
CA LYS A 98 20.54 -4.88 22.06
C LYS A 98 20.41 -6.22 22.77
#